data_AF-A0A7R8P7P8-F1
#
_entry.id   AF-A0A7R8P7P8-F1
#
_cell.length_a   1.000
_cell.length_b   1.000
_cell.length_c   1.000
_cell.angle_alpha   90.00
_cell.angle_beta   90.00
_cell.angle_gamma   90.00
#
_symmetry.space_group_name_H-M   'P 1'
#
loop_
_entity.id
_entity.type
_entity.pdbx_description
1 polymer ?
#
loop_
_entity_poly.entity_id
_entity_poly.type
_entity_poly.pdbx_seq_one_letter_code
_entity_poly.pdbx_strand_id
1 'polypeptide(L)'
;MNVSPDPTRPDPTRPDPITTQDQASQERDTLLDLFARGLICTAASAVGADHGEPSEEALTKARAVADDYLAAYEEWLVKIAATNAAAGPQ
;
A
#
# COMPACT_ATOMS: atom_id res chain seq x y z
N MET A 1 -11.71 -15.76 34.98
CA MET A 1 -12.38 -16.51 33.90
C MET A 1 -11.60 -16.24 32.63
N ASN A 2 -10.86 -17.24 32.15
CA ASN A 2 -10.03 -17.11 30.94
C ASN A 2 -10.90 -17.54 29.76
N VAL A 3 -11.37 -16.57 28.97
CA VAL A 3 -12.20 -16.85 27.78
C VAL A 3 -11.23 -17.23 26.67
N SER A 4 -11.15 -18.53 26.34
CA SER A 4 -10.41 -18.97 25.15
C SER A 4 -10.99 -18.29 23.91
N PRO A 5 -10.17 -17.68 23.04
CA PRO A 5 -10.65 -17.09 21.80
C PRO A 5 -11.23 -18.19 20.92
N ASP A 6 -12.46 -17.98 20.46
CA ASP A 6 -13.15 -18.87 19.51
C ASP A 6 -12.47 -18.75 18.14
N PRO A 7 -11.84 -19.82 17.63
CA PRO A 7 -11.11 -19.80 16.35
C PRO A 7 -12.04 -19.62 15.14
N THR A 8 -13.37 -19.68 15.33
CA THR A 8 -14.35 -19.47 14.27
C THR A 8 -14.93 -18.06 14.25
N ARG A 9 -14.62 -17.24 15.26
CA ARG A 9 -15.05 -15.85 15.30
C ARG A 9 -14.21 -15.06 14.29
N PRO A 10 -14.85 -14.41 13.28
CA PRO A 10 -14.12 -13.53 12.37
C PRO A 10 -13.35 -12.50 13.18
N ASP A 11 -12.05 -12.40 12.95
CA ASP A 11 -11.23 -11.35 13.53
C ASP A 11 -11.71 -10.02 12.94
N PRO A 12 -12.32 -9.12 13.74
CA PRO A 12 -12.85 -7.86 13.25
C PRO A 12 -11.75 -6.92 12.76
N THR A 13 -10.47 -7.25 12.97
CA THR A 13 -9.31 -6.51 12.48
C THR A 13 -8.71 -7.08 11.20
N ARG A 14 -9.19 -8.24 10.72
CA ARG A 14 -8.72 -8.85 9.49
C ARG A 14 -9.47 -8.22 8.30
N PRO A 15 -8.78 -7.52 7.39
CA PRO A 15 -9.41 -6.99 6.19
C PRO A 15 -9.97 -8.13 5.34
N ASP A 16 -11.14 -7.90 4.74
CA ASP A 16 -11.75 -8.87 3.83
C ASP A 16 -10.79 -9.13 2.66
N PRO A 17 -10.63 -10.40 2.23
CA PRO A 17 -9.77 -10.72 1.11
C PRO A 17 -10.34 -10.08 -0.17
N ILE A 18 -9.45 -9.46 -0.95
CA ILE A 18 -9.76 -9.00 -2.30
C ILE A 18 -10.00 -10.23 -3.18
N THR A 19 -11.18 -10.33 -3.78
CA THR A 19 -11.59 -11.50 -4.57
C THR A 19 -11.77 -11.21 -6.05
N THR A 20 -11.77 -9.94 -6.46
CA THR A 20 -11.95 -9.52 -7.85
C THR A 20 -10.88 -8.53 -8.30
N GLN A 21 -10.67 -8.45 -9.63
CA GLN A 21 -9.73 -7.53 -10.23
C GLN A 21 -10.15 -6.06 -10.06
N ASP A 22 -11.45 -5.77 -10.07
CA ASP A 22 -11.97 -4.42 -9.85
C ASP A 22 -11.68 -3.96 -8.41
N GLN A 23 -11.88 -4.84 -7.42
CA GLN A 23 -11.53 -4.56 -6.02
C GLN A 23 -10.02 -4.32 -5.86
N ALA A 24 -9.19 -5.12 -6.53
CA ALA A 24 -7.74 -4.95 -6.50
C ALA A 24 -7.31 -3.60 -7.10
N SER A 25 -7.94 -3.19 -8.21
CA SER A 25 -7.64 -1.92 -8.88
C SER A 25 -8.07 -0.73 -8.03
N GLN A 26 -9.24 -0.81 -7.39
CA GLN A 26 -9.73 0.23 -6.49
C GLN A 26 -8.86 0.38 -5.23
N GLU A 27 -8.44 -0.74 -4.63
CA GLU A 27 -7.53 -0.71 -3.48
C GLU A 27 -6.17 -0.12 -3.86
N ARG A 28 -5.64 -0.51 -5.03
CA ARG A 28 -4.41 0.06 -5.59
C ARG A 28 -4.51 1.58 -5.73
N ASP A 29 -5.58 2.09 -6.34
CA ASP A 29 -5.78 3.53 -6.49
C ASP A 29 -5.88 4.27 -5.16
N THR A 30 -6.53 3.66 -4.16
CA THR A 30 -6.64 4.19 -2.80
C THR A 30 -5.27 4.28 -2.13
N LEU A 31 -4.45 3.23 -2.24
CA LEU A 31 -3.09 3.21 -1.71
C LEU A 31 -2.20 4.24 -2.39
N LEU A 32 -2.32 4.40 -3.71
CA LEU A 32 -1.57 5.40 -4.45
C LEU A 32 -1.93 6.82 -4.03
N ASP A 33 -3.20 7.13 -3.80
CA ASP A 33 -3.63 8.44 -3.27
C ASP A 33 -3.07 8.66 -1.85
N LEU A 34 -3.09 7.64 -1.00
CA LEU A 34 -2.56 7.71 0.35
C LEU A 34 -1.03 7.95 0.36
N PHE A 35 -0.28 7.24 -0.49
CA PHE A 35 1.15 7.46 -0.64
C PHE A 35 1.46 8.84 -1.23
N ALA A 36 0.72 9.28 -2.25
CA ALA A 36 0.88 10.60 -2.84
C ALA A 36 0.71 11.71 -1.79
N ARG A 37 -0.36 11.64 -0.98
CA ARG A 37 -0.60 12.57 0.13
C ARG A 37 0.52 12.51 1.18
N GLY A 38 0.94 11.31 1.57
CA GLY A 38 2.04 11.12 2.53
C GLY A 38 3.37 11.68 2.05
N LEU A 39 3.70 11.50 0.77
CA LEU A 39 4.89 12.05 0.13
C LEU A 39 4.86 13.58 0.13
N ILE A 40 3.72 14.20 -0.18
CA ILE A 40 3.58 15.65 -0.16
C ILE A 40 3.68 16.20 1.26
N CYS A 41 3.03 15.57 2.25
CA CYS A 41 3.16 15.97 3.66
C CYS A 41 4.62 15.89 4.14
N THR A 42 5.36 14.85 3.74
CA THR A 42 6.78 14.68 4.09
C THR A 42 7.65 15.72 3.41
N ALA A 43 7.42 15.98 2.12
CA ALA A 43 8.14 16.99 1.36
C ALA A 43 7.87 18.40 1.91
N ALA A 44 6.61 18.78 2.15
CA ALA A 44 6.23 20.07 2.71
C ALA A 44 6.85 20.30 4.10
N SER A 45 6.86 19.26 4.94
CA SER A 45 7.52 19.30 6.26
C SER A 45 9.03 19.51 6.17
N ALA A 46 9.68 19.00 5.11
CA ALA A 46 11.12 19.17 4.88
C ALA A 46 11.51 20.56 4.35
N VAL A 47 10.60 21.27 3.67
CA VAL A 47 10.88 22.62 3.09
C VAL A 47 10.36 23.77 3.96
N GLY A 48 9.75 23.48 5.12
CA GLY A 48 9.15 24.52 5.98
C GLY A 48 8.01 25.29 5.30
N ALA A 49 7.37 24.67 4.29
CA ALA A 49 6.28 25.27 3.54
C ALA A 49 4.95 25.11 4.29
N ASP A 50 4.09 26.12 4.12
CA ASP A 50 2.78 26.25 4.78
C ASP A 50 1.94 24.97 4.63
N HIS A 51 1.23 24.58 5.70
CA HIS A 51 0.46 23.32 5.81
C HIS A 51 -0.84 23.32 4.99
N GLY A 52 -0.85 23.98 3.83
CA GLY A 52 -1.99 24.02 2.92
C GLY A 52 -2.27 22.67 2.26
N GLU A 53 -3.51 22.48 1.80
CA GLU A 53 -3.84 21.30 1.01
C GLU A 53 -2.97 21.24 -0.26
N PRO A 54 -2.46 20.04 -0.62
CA PRO A 54 -1.68 19.86 -1.84
C PRO A 54 -2.42 20.31 -3.10
N SER A 55 -1.72 20.96 -4.03
CA SER A 55 -2.29 21.25 -5.35
C SER A 55 -2.54 19.97 -6.14
N GLU A 56 -3.51 20.01 -7.07
CA GLU A 56 -3.84 18.89 -7.96
C GLU A 56 -2.62 18.45 -8.81
N GLU A 57 -1.78 19.39 -9.23
CA GLU A 57 -0.54 19.10 -9.96
C GLU A 57 0.48 18.38 -9.06
N ALA A 58 0.60 18.78 -7.79
CA ALA A 58 1.49 18.12 -6.85
C ALA A 58 0.99 16.70 -6.52
N LEU A 59 -0.31 16.51 -6.35
CA LEU A 59 -0.94 15.19 -6.17
C LEU A 59 -0.72 14.29 -7.38
N THR A 60 -0.86 14.82 -8.59
CA THR A 60 -0.60 14.08 -9.83
C THR A 60 0.84 13.58 -9.91
N LYS A 61 1.83 14.45 -9.61
CA LYS A 61 3.24 14.06 -9.61
C LYS A 61 3.56 13.06 -8.50
N ALA A 62 3.02 13.26 -7.30
CA ALA A 62 3.23 12.35 -6.19
C ALA A 62 2.58 10.98 -6.45
N ARG A 63 1.43 10.94 -7.13
CA ARG A 63 0.79 9.70 -7.58
C ARG A 63 1.66 8.94 -8.58
N ALA A 64 2.28 9.63 -9.54
CA ALA A 64 3.21 9.00 -10.48
C ALA A 64 4.42 8.38 -9.75
N VAL A 65 5.00 9.10 -8.79
CA VAL A 65 6.10 8.57 -7.97
C VAL A 65 5.66 7.36 -7.13
N ALA A 66 4.45 7.40 -6.56
CA ALA A 66 3.89 6.27 -5.83
C ALA A 66 3.65 5.05 -6.75
N ASP A 67 3.21 5.29 -7.99
CA ASP A 67 2.98 4.27 -9.01
C ASP A 67 4.29 3.58 -9.40
N ASP A 68 5.33 4.36 -9.68
CA ASP A 68 6.68 3.86 -9.98
C ASP A 68 7.24 3.03 -8.82
N TYR A 69 7.07 3.49 -7.58
CA TYR A 69 7.52 2.76 -6.39
C TYR A 69 6.77 1.43 -6.23
N LEU A 70 5.44 1.45 -6.41
CA LEU A 70 4.62 0.25 -6.30
C LEU A 70 5.00 -0.78 -7.37
N ALA A 71 5.20 -0.35 -8.61
CA ALA A 71 5.64 -1.21 -9.70
C ALA A 71 7.01 -1.85 -9.41
N ALA A 72 7.97 -1.07 -8.91
CA ALA A 72 9.29 -1.60 -8.53
C ALA A 72 9.20 -2.60 -7.37
N TYR A 73 8.30 -2.36 -6.40
CA TYR A 73 8.07 -3.26 -5.28
C TYR A 73 7.41 -4.58 -5.72
N GLU A 74 6.41 -4.53 -6.60
CA GLU A 74 5.78 -5.72 -7.19
C GLU A 74 6.81 -6.55 -7.97
N GLU A 75 7.66 -5.91 -8.78
CA GLU A 75 8.74 -6.59 -9.50
C GLU A 75 9.71 -7.28 -8.54
N TRP A 76 10.07 -6.61 -7.43
CA TRP A 76 10.94 -7.17 -6.40
C TRP A 76 10.30 -8.38 -5.70
N LEU A 77 9.00 -8.33 -5.37
CA LEU A 77 8.27 -9.45 -4.79
C LEU A 77 8.23 -10.66 -5.74
N VAL A 78 8.01 -10.44 -7.04
CA VAL A 78 8.04 -11.51 -8.04
C VAL A 78 9.41 -12.17 -8.10
N LYS A 79 10.49 -11.39 -8.08
CA LYS A 79 11.87 -11.91 -8.05
C LYS A 79 12.15 -12.74 -6.80
N ILE A 80 11.68 -12.29 -5.63
CA ILE A 80 11.81 -13.06 -4.39
C ILE A 80 11.02 -14.35 -4.45
N ALA A 81 9.77 -14.32 -4.91
CA ALA A 81 8.93 -15.51 -5.03
C ALA A 81 9.58 -16.55 -5.97
N ALA A 82 10.11 -16.11 -7.12
CA ALA A 82 10.84 -16.96 -8.05
C ALA A 82 12.12 -17.56 -7.41
N THR A 83 12.87 -16.75 -6.65
CA THR A 83 14.07 -17.20 -5.94
C THR A 83 13.73 -18.26 -4.89
N ASN A 84 12.67 -18.03 -4.10
CA ASN A 84 12.21 -18.97 -3.09
C ASN A 84 11.69 -20.28 -3.71
N ALA A 85 10.97 -20.20 -4.84
CA ALA A 85 10.52 -21.37 -5.57
C ALA A 85 11.68 -22.20 -6.13
N ALA A 86 12.75 -21.54 -6.61
CA ALA A 86 13.96 -22.19 -7.09
C ALA A 86 14.78 -22.84 -5.95
N ALA A 87 14.75 -22.28 -4.75
CA ALA A 87 15.42 -22.82 -3.57
C ALA A 87 14.79 -24.11 -3.02
N GLY A 88 13.52 -24.38 -3.38
CA GLY A 88 12.76 -25.53 -2.88
C GLY A 88 12.22 -25.33 -1.45
N PRO A 89 11.34 -26.21 -0.96
CA PRO A 89 10.85 -26.14 0.41
C PRO A 89 12.01 -26.34 1.40
N GLN A 90 12.04 -25.52 2.46
CA GLN A 90 12.87 -25.79 3.63
C GLN A 90 12.27 -26.88 4.51
#